data_AF-A0A832YJJ9-F1
#
_entry.id   AF-A0A832YJJ9-F1
#
_cell.length_a   1.000
_cell.length_b   1.000
_cell.length_c   1.000
_cell.angle_alpha   90.00
_cell.angle_beta   90.00
_cell.angle_gamma   90.00
#
_symmetry.space_group_name_H-M   'P 1'
#
loop_
_entity.id
_entity.type
_entity.pdbx_description
1 polymer ?
#
loop_
_entity_poly.entity_id
_entity_poly.type
_entity_poly.pdbx_seq_one_letter_code
_entity_poly.pdbx_strand_id
1 'polypeptide(L)' 'MLNKLRDSVQPHLEKLGKSFASTGISPNGWSCIGLIFAFASAFIYGWNVEFSLIIGGIILLVAGFFDIVDGQVARVS' A
#
# COMPACT_ATOMS: atom_id res chain seq x y z
N MET A 1 -3.93 0.99 25.43
CA MET A 1 -3.56 2.07 24.48
C MET A 1 -3.59 1.62 23.03
N LEU A 2 -3.17 0.40 22.69
CA LEU A 2 -3.27 -0.16 21.32
C LEU A 2 -4.70 -0.23 20.76
N ASN A 3 -5.71 -0.56 21.58
CA ASN A 3 -7.10 -0.55 21.12
C ASN A 3 -7.60 0.83 20.70
N LYS A 4 -7.17 1.92 21.36
CA LYS A 4 -7.61 3.29 21.00
C LYS A 4 -7.03 3.75 19.66
N LEU A 5 -5.77 3.38 19.36
CA LEU A 5 -5.17 3.64 18.05
C LEU A 5 -5.80 2.77 16.97
N ARG A 6 -6.00 1.47 17.26
CA ARG A 6 -6.72 0.57 16.35
C ARG A 6 -8.12 1.10 16.04
N ASP A 7 -8.91 1.48 17.04
CA ASP A 7 -10.28 1.99 16.85
C ASP A 7 -10.32 3.33 16.10
N SER A 8 -9.25 4.12 16.14
CA SER A 8 -9.17 5.40 15.40
C SER A 8 -8.71 5.22 13.95
N VAL A 9 -7.77 4.31 13.70
CA VAL A 9 -7.14 4.09 12.39
C VAL A 9 -7.93 3.08 11.55
N GLN A 10 -8.52 2.06 12.19
CA GLN A 10 -9.31 1.03 11.53
C GLN A 10 -10.52 1.57 10.76
N PRO A 11 -11.34 2.53 11.24
CA PRO A 11 -12.45 3.06 10.45
C PRO A 11 -11.99 3.88 9.24
N HIS A 12 -10.80 4.51 9.30
CA HIS A 12 -10.22 5.20 8.14
C HIS A 12 -9.69 4.20 7.12
N LEU A 13 -9.01 3.16 7.58
CA LEU A 13 -8.55 2.03 6.76
C LEU A 13 -9.71 1.26 6.14
N GLU A 14 -10.80 1.04 6.86
CA GLU A 14 -12.02 0.40 6.35
C GLU A 14 -12.75 1.27 5.33
N LYS A 15 -12.80 2.59 5.52
CA LYS A 15 -13.36 3.51 4.51
C LYS A 15 -12.54 3.51 3.23
N LEU A 16 -11.21 3.57 3.35
CA LEU A 16 -10.29 3.44 2.22
C LEU A 16 -10.47 2.07 1.56
N GLY A 17 -10.40 0.99 2.32
CA GLY A 17 -10.58 -0.38 1.85
C GLY A 17 -11.93 -0.61 1.17
N LYS A 18 -13.03 -0.05 1.66
CA LYS A 18 -14.35 -0.10 1.00
C LYS A 18 -14.37 0.71 -0.30
N SER A 19 -13.76 1.91 -0.31
CA SER A 19 -13.64 2.71 -1.53
C SER A 19 -12.80 1.98 -2.59
N PHE A 20 -11.73 1.30 -2.17
CA PHE A 20 -10.87 0.49 -3.03
C PHE A 20 -11.49 -0.86 -3.41
N ALA A 21 -12.33 -1.47 -2.57
CA ALA A 21 -13.11 -2.66 -2.93
C ALA A 21 -14.20 -2.33 -3.95
N SER A 22 -14.75 -1.10 -3.89
CA SER A 22 -15.77 -0.64 -4.84
C SER A 22 -15.25 -0.43 -6.28
N THR A 23 -13.92 -0.44 -6.49
CA THR A 23 -13.35 -0.41 -7.85
C THR A 23 -13.44 -1.76 -8.57
N GLY A 24 -13.84 -2.84 -7.87
CA GLY A 24 -13.99 -4.18 -8.45
C GLY A 24 -12.66 -4.92 -8.68
N ILE A 25 -11.54 -4.35 -8.21
CA ILE A 25 -10.22 -4.99 -8.28
C ILE A 25 -10.13 -6.04 -7.15
N SER A 26 -9.78 -7.28 -7.51
CA SER A 26 -9.60 -8.36 -6.54
C SER A 26 -8.45 -8.04 -5.55
N PRO A 27 -8.44 -8.61 -4.33
CA PRO A 27 -7.34 -8.44 -3.39
C PRO A 27 -5.97 -8.73 -4.03
N ASN A 28 -5.88 -9.79 -4.83
CA ASN A 28 -4.66 -10.16 -5.56
C ASN A 28 -4.24 -9.10 -6.60
N GLY A 29 -5.20 -8.39 -7.19
CA GLY A 29 -4.91 -7.26 -8.09
C GLY A 29 -4.23 -6.11 -7.36
N TRP A 30 -4.65 -5.81 -6.14
CA TRP A 30 -4.00 -4.82 -5.28
C TRP A 30 -2.59 -5.25 -4.85
N SER A 31 -2.38 -6.52 -4.48
CA SER A 31 -1.04 -7.04 -4.20
C SER A 31 -0.11 -6.94 -5.42
N CYS A 32 -0.61 -7.24 -6.62
CA CYS A 32 0.17 -7.09 -7.85
C CYS A 32 0.58 -5.64 -8.11
N ILE A 33 -0.31 -4.68 -7.84
CA ILE A 33 0.00 -3.25 -7.97
C ILE A 33 1.10 -2.86 -6.97
N GLY A 34 0.95 -3.23 -5.69
CA GLY A 34 1.97 -2.99 -4.67
C GLY A 34 3.34 -3.57 -5.05
N LEU A 35 3.35 -4.80 -5.58
CA LEU A 35 4.56 -5.48 -6.04
C LEU A 35 5.26 -4.74 -7.20
N ILE A 36 4.50 -4.21 -8.17
CA ILE A 36 5.05 -3.40 -9.26
C ILE A 36 5.74 -2.15 -8.71
N PHE A 37 5.12 -1.46 -7.75
CA PHE A 37 5.72 -0.30 -7.11
C PHE A 37 6.97 -0.66 -6.29
N ALA A 38 6.97 -1.81 -5.60
CA ALA A 38 8.14 -2.31 -4.88
C ALA A 38 9.32 -2.57 -5.83
N PHE A 39 9.09 -3.21 -6.98
CA PHE A 39 10.11 -3.40 -8.01
C PHE A 39 10.59 -2.08 -8.60
N ALA A 40 9.69 -1.14 -8.88
CA ALA A 40 10.06 0.19 -9.36
C ALA A 40 10.97 0.94 -8.35
N SER A 41 10.68 0.85 -7.06
CA SER A 41 11.53 1.38 -5.99
C SER A 41 12.92 0.72 -5.99
N ALA A 42 12.99 -0.61 -6.10
CA ALA A 42 14.25 -1.34 -6.17
C ALA A 42 15.12 -0.91 -7.38
N PHE A 43 14.49 -0.71 -8.54
CA PHE A 43 15.18 -0.18 -9.73
C PHE A 43 15.72 1.23 -9.49
N ILE A 44 14.94 2.11 -8.85
CA ILE A 44 15.35 3.49 -8.57
C ILE A 44 16.53 3.52 -7.59
N TYR A 45 16.53 2.66 -6.56
CA TYR A 45 17.70 2.52 -5.68
C TYR A 45 18.96 2.11 -6.45
N GLY A 46 18.84 1.24 -7.46
CA GLY A 46 19.96 0.78 -8.29
C GLY A 46 20.44 1.79 -9.35
N TRP A 47 19.60 2.74 -9.77
CA TRP A 47 19.88 3.64 -10.91
C TRP A 47 20.90 4.76 -10.59
N ASN A 48 21.32 4.91 -9.33
CA ASN A 48 22.32 5.91 -8.90
C ASN A 48 21.97 7.37 -9.27
N VAL A 49 20.67 7.69 -9.40
CA VAL A 49 20.18 9.06 -9.61
C VAL A 49 20.36 9.90 -8.35
N GLU A 50 20.51 11.23 -8.51
CA GLU A 50 20.46 12.16 -7.39
C GLU A 50 19.12 11.98 -6.65
N PHE A 51 19.16 11.84 -5.33
CA PHE A 51 17.99 11.53 -4.49
C PHE A 51 17.32 10.16 -4.74
N SER A 52 17.98 9.21 -5.40
CA SER A 52 17.46 7.85 -5.61
C SER A 52 16.94 7.19 -4.33
N LEU A 53 17.62 7.39 -3.21
CA LEU A 53 17.21 6.88 -1.89
C LEU A 53 15.89 7.49 -1.41
N ILE A 54 15.67 8.78 -1.67
CA ILE A 54 14.45 9.47 -1.25
C ILE A 54 13.28 9.08 -2.15
N ILE A 55 13.49 9.12 -3.47
CA ILE A 55 12.46 8.79 -4.47
C ILE A 55 12.07 7.31 -4.35
N GLY A 56 13.06 6.42 -4.27
CA GLY A 56 12.86 5.00 -4.02
C GLY A 56 12.12 4.76 -2.70
N GLY A 57 12.46 5.50 -1.64
CA GLY A 57 11.80 5.43 -0.34
C GLY A 57 10.33 5.85 -0.40
N ILE A 58 10.00 6.96 -1.07
CA ILE A 58 8.62 7.41 -1.26
C ILE A 58 7.81 6.35 -2.03
N ILE A 59 8.37 5.80 -3.11
CA ILE A 59 7.69 4.78 -3.91
C ILE A 59 7.51 3.49 -3.11
N LEU A 60 8.48 3.11 -2.27
CA LEU A 60 8.36 1.95 -1.38
C LEU A 60 7.26 2.16 -0.32
N LEU A 61 7.11 3.38 0.21
CA LEU A 61 6.02 3.69 1.14
C LEU A 61 4.65 3.58 0.45
N VAL A 62 4.56 3.99 -0.82
CA VAL A 62 3.35 3.81 -1.62
C VAL A 62 3.05 2.33 -1.86
N ALA A 63 4.08 1.51 -2.14
CA ALA A 63 3.92 0.05 -2.24
C ALA A 63 3.39 -0.56 -0.93
N GLY A 64 3.99 -0.20 0.21
CA GLY A 64 3.55 -0.66 1.53
C GLY A 64 2.14 -0.19 1.91
N PHE A 65 1.69 0.95 1.40
CA PHE A 65 0.29 1.37 1.55
C PHE A 65 -0.66 0.41 0.81
N PHE A 66 -0.32 -0.02 -0.41
CA PHE A 66 -1.12 -0.99 -1.15
C PHE A 66 -1.16 -2.38 -0.47
N ASP A 67 -0.08 -2.80 0.18
CA ASP A 67 -0.02 -4.03 1.02
C ASP A 67 -0.88 -3.95 2.30
N ILE A 68 -1.29 -2.75 2.71
CA ILE A 68 -2.25 -2.58 3.81
C ILE A 68 -3.67 -2.63 3.23
N VAL A 69 -3.88 -2.03 2.06
CA VAL A 69 -5.17 -1.97 1.37
C VAL A 69 -5.62 -3.37 0.94
N ASP A 70 -4.77 -4.15 0.27
CA ASP A 70 -5.10 -5.53 -0.15
C ASP A 70 -5.47 -6.42 1.05
N GLY A 71 -4.78 -6.29 2.18
CA GLY A 71 -5.04 -6.99 3.43
C GLY A 71 -6.31 -6.53 4.16
N GLN A 72 -6.82 -5.32 3.88
CA GLN A 72 -8.17 -4.92 4.29
C GLN A 72 -9.23 -5.45 3.31
N VAL A 73 -8.99 -5.36 2.00
CA VAL A 73 -9.93 -5.87 0.98
C VAL A 73 -10.14 -7.37 1.14
N ALA A 74 -9.08 -8.14 1.40
CA ALA A 74 -9.15 -9.57 1.68
C ALA A 74 -9.91 -9.94 2.97
N ARG A 75 -10.01 -9.01 3.93
CA ARG A 75 -10.80 -9.22 5.17
C ARG A 75 -12.29 -8.93 4.98
N VAL A 76 -12.62 -8.10 3.99
CA VAL A 76 -14.00 -7.68 3.69
C VAL A 76 -14.64 -8.57 2.60
N SER A 77 -13.81 -9.25 1.79
CA SER A 77 -14.24 -10.18 0.73
C SER A 77 -14.56 -11.58 1.25
#